data_AF-A0A9E1TTH4-F1
#
_entry.id   AF-A0A9E1TTH4-F1
#
_cell.length_a   1.000
_cell.length_b   1.000
_cell.length_c   1.000
_cell.angle_alpha   90.00
_cell.angle_beta   90.00
_cell.angle_gamma   90.00
#
_symmetry.space_group_name_H-M   'P 1'
#
loop_
_entity.id
_entity.type
_entity.pdbx_description
1 polymer ?
#
loop_
_entity_poly.entity_id
_entity_poly.type
_entity_poly.pdbx_seq_one_letter_code
_entity_poly.pdbx_strand_id
1 'polypeptide(L)'
;MTALAPQILTRLSRYRADDLGPHAAAILAELQRAAAVPLPLTIVTLAAALVDIVAHEAAGPSGYLDGAAFAYAGNKAALGWLRGRRNSILHHEAPSDGLMGEGEAVSWQMADAERAIHALLDYLEDISIEDDGY
;
A
#
# COMPACT_ATOMS: atom_id res chain seq x y z
N MET A 1 4.15 5.07 -22.04
CA MET A 1 3.34 4.50 -20.94
C MET A 1 4.29 3.71 -20.08
N THR A 2 4.62 4.21 -18.89
CA THR A 2 5.50 3.49 -17.95
C THR A 2 4.60 2.61 -17.10
N ALA A 3 4.82 1.30 -17.14
CA ALA A 3 4.10 0.33 -16.32
C ALA A 3 4.92 0.05 -15.04
N LEU A 4 4.25 -0.46 -14.01
CA LEU A 4 4.95 -0.98 -12.82
C LEU A 4 5.85 -2.15 -13.21
N ALA A 5 6.96 -2.30 -12.50
CA ALA A 5 7.88 -3.41 -12.69
C ALA A 5 7.17 -4.78 -12.53
N PRO A 6 7.33 -5.74 -13.47
CA PRO A 6 6.62 -7.03 -13.45
C PRO A 6 6.81 -7.85 -12.17
N GLN A 7 7.98 -7.75 -11.55
CA GLN A 7 8.30 -8.42 -10.29
C GLN A 7 7.44 -7.91 -9.12
N ILE A 8 7.12 -6.61 -9.09
CA ILE A 8 6.25 -6.02 -8.07
C ILE A 8 4.82 -6.53 -8.25
N LEU A 9 4.33 -6.56 -9.49
CA LEU A 9 3.00 -7.10 -9.80
C LEU A 9 2.88 -8.57 -9.41
N THR A 10 3.92 -9.35 -9.68
CA THR A 10 3.98 -10.77 -9.30
C THR A 10 3.96 -10.97 -7.78
N ARG A 11 4.65 -10.10 -7.01
CA ARG A 11 4.59 -10.14 -5.53
C ARG A 11 3.18 -9.77 -5.05
N LEU A 12 2.62 -8.66 -5.54
CA LEU A 12 1.30 -8.18 -5.16
C LEU A 12 0.18 -9.19 -5.46
N SER A 13 0.28 -9.95 -6.56
CA SER A 13 -0.71 -10.96 -6.91
C SER A 13 -0.71 -12.20 -6.00
N ARG A 14 0.31 -12.37 -5.15
CA ARG A 14 0.39 -13.52 -4.22
C ARG A 14 -0.49 -13.35 -2.99
N TYR A 15 -0.75 -12.10 -2.58
CA TYR A 15 -1.64 -11.82 -1.46
C TYR A 15 -3.07 -12.14 -1.84
N ARG A 16 -3.76 -12.94 -1.03
CA ARG A 16 -5.14 -13.35 -1.28
C ARG A 16 -6.09 -12.59 -0.38
N ALA A 17 -7.26 -12.30 -0.91
CA ALA A 17 -8.36 -11.68 -0.16
C ALA A 17 -8.75 -12.52 1.07
N ASP A 18 -8.61 -13.85 1.01
CA ASP A 18 -8.97 -14.77 2.07
C ASP A 18 -8.04 -14.66 3.31
N ASP A 19 -6.87 -14.04 3.14
CA ASP A 19 -5.88 -13.84 4.22
C ASP A 19 -6.13 -12.54 5.01
N LEU A 20 -7.14 -11.75 4.60
CA LEU A 20 -7.42 -10.42 5.15
C LEU A 20 -8.86 -10.31 5.66
N GLY A 21 -9.11 -9.30 6.49
CA GLY A 21 -10.46 -8.89 6.82
C GLY A 21 -11.25 -8.42 5.59
N PRO A 22 -12.59 -8.45 5.63
CA PRO A 22 -13.42 -8.17 4.46
C PRO A 22 -13.20 -6.78 3.87
N HIS A 23 -12.86 -5.77 4.68
CA HIS A 23 -12.57 -4.43 4.19
C HIS A 23 -11.20 -4.39 3.51
N ALA A 24 -10.15 -4.91 4.16
CA ALA A 24 -8.82 -5.01 3.59
C ALA A 24 -8.81 -5.83 2.28
N ALA A 25 -9.56 -6.93 2.23
CA ALA A 25 -9.75 -7.77 1.05
C ALA A 25 -10.34 -7.00 -0.14
N ALA A 26 -11.37 -6.18 0.10
CA ALA A 26 -11.99 -5.36 -0.95
C ALA A 26 -11.00 -4.32 -1.50
N ILE A 27 -10.22 -3.68 -0.63
CA ILE A 27 -9.20 -2.70 -1.04
C ILE A 27 -8.02 -3.36 -1.77
N LEU A 28 -7.56 -4.54 -1.33
CA LEU A 28 -6.54 -5.31 -2.03
C LEU A 28 -6.98 -5.63 -3.47
N ALA A 29 -8.24 -6.04 -3.67
CA ALA A 29 -8.76 -6.34 -4.99
C ALA A 29 -8.79 -5.10 -5.92
N GLU A 30 -9.16 -3.93 -5.39
CA GLU A 30 -9.08 -2.67 -6.14
C GLU A 30 -7.63 -2.29 -6.46
N LEU A 31 -6.72 -2.44 -5.50
CA LEU A 31 -5.30 -2.16 -5.69
C LEU A 31 -4.69 -3.05 -6.79
N GLN A 32 -5.00 -4.34 -6.80
CA GLN A 32 -4.54 -5.28 -7.83
C GLN A 32 -5.06 -4.89 -9.23
N ARG A 33 -6.32 -4.46 -9.34
CA ARG A 33 -6.87 -3.93 -10.61
C ARG A 33 -6.18 -2.63 -11.03
N ALA A 34 -5.99 -1.70 -10.10
CA ALA A 34 -5.32 -0.44 -10.36
C ALA A 34 -3.85 -0.64 -10.77
N ALA A 35 -3.15 -1.61 -10.18
CA ALA A 35 -1.76 -1.94 -10.51
C ALA A 35 -1.60 -2.56 -11.91
N ALA A 36 -2.65 -3.18 -12.46
CA ALA A 36 -2.64 -3.72 -13.82
C ALA A 36 -2.69 -2.63 -14.92
N VAL A 37 -2.91 -1.37 -14.55
CA VAL A 37 -3.03 -0.22 -15.45
C VAL A 37 -2.24 0.98 -14.90
N PRO A 38 -1.95 2.04 -15.68
CA PRO A 38 -1.13 3.16 -15.19
C PRO A 38 -1.95 4.15 -14.35
N LEU A 39 -2.38 3.75 -13.15
CA LEU A 39 -3.15 4.58 -12.21
C LEU A 39 -2.35 4.91 -10.93
N PRO A 40 -1.24 5.67 -11.03
CA PRO A 40 -0.28 5.83 -9.93
C PRO A 40 -0.87 6.48 -8.67
N LEU A 41 -1.68 7.52 -8.80
CA LEU A 41 -2.27 8.20 -7.65
C LEU A 41 -3.26 7.29 -6.89
N THR A 42 -4.03 6.51 -7.64
CA THR A 42 -4.94 5.49 -7.10
C THR A 42 -4.17 4.41 -6.35
N ILE A 43 -3.07 3.91 -6.93
CA ILE A 43 -2.21 2.91 -6.30
C ILE A 43 -1.67 3.41 -4.96
N VAL A 44 -1.12 4.63 -4.90
CA VAL A 44 -0.61 5.22 -3.66
C VAL A 44 -1.71 5.34 -2.60
N THR A 45 -2.90 5.79 -3.02
CA THR A 45 -4.04 5.99 -2.12
C THR A 45 -4.53 4.68 -1.53
N LEU A 46 -4.71 3.66 -2.38
CA LEU A 46 -5.20 2.35 -1.97
C LEU A 46 -4.15 1.59 -1.13
N ALA A 47 -2.87 1.71 -1.46
CA ALA A 47 -1.80 1.11 -0.66
C ALA A 47 -1.76 1.68 0.76
N ALA A 48 -1.84 3.02 0.90
CA ALA A 48 -1.90 3.66 2.21
C ALA A 48 -3.17 3.28 2.98
N ALA A 49 -4.32 3.25 2.30
CA ALA A 49 -5.58 2.84 2.91
C ALA A 49 -5.53 1.39 3.38
N LEU A 50 -4.92 0.48 2.62
CA LEU A 50 -4.80 -0.93 2.99
C LEU A 50 -3.96 -1.12 4.26
N VAL A 51 -2.84 -0.40 4.40
CA VAL A 51 -2.05 -0.40 5.66
C VAL A 51 -2.90 0.10 6.83
N ASP A 52 -3.57 1.24 6.67
CA ASP A 52 -4.42 1.82 7.72
C ASP A 52 -5.55 0.86 8.10
N ILE A 53 -6.19 0.19 7.13
CA ILE A 53 -7.27 -0.76 7.38
C ILE A 53 -6.74 -2.02 8.06
N VAL A 54 -5.69 -2.64 7.54
CA VAL A 54 -5.12 -3.87 8.13
C VAL A 54 -4.69 -3.63 9.58
N ALA A 55 -4.14 -2.46 9.91
CA ALA A 55 -3.75 -2.11 11.27
C ALA A 55 -4.93 -1.91 12.25
N HIS A 56 -6.15 -1.64 11.78
CA HIS A 56 -7.30 -1.30 12.62
C HIS A 56 -8.51 -2.23 12.45
N GLU A 57 -8.54 -3.01 11.37
CA GLU A 57 -9.57 -4.01 11.10
C GLU A 57 -9.33 -5.18 12.04
N ALA A 58 -10.05 -5.17 13.15
CA ALA A 58 -10.10 -6.28 14.09
C ALA A 58 -10.87 -7.47 13.50
N ALA A 59 -10.34 -8.14 12.46
CA ALA A 59 -10.69 -9.51 12.06
C ALA A 59 -10.03 -9.92 10.73
N GLY A 60 -9.18 -10.95 10.77
CA GLY A 60 -9.38 -12.14 9.94
C GLY A 60 -10.06 -13.24 10.78
N PRO A 61 -10.38 -14.43 10.23
CA PRO A 61 -11.03 -15.54 10.95
C PRO A 61 -10.32 -16.01 12.23
N SER A 62 -9.09 -15.57 12.44
CA SER A 62 -8.33 -15.68 13.68
C SER A 62 -8.02 -14.25 14.16
N GLY A 63 -8.56 -13.85 15.31
CA GLY A 63 -8.14 -12.62 15.99
C GLY A 63 -6.72 -12.77 16.56
N TYR A 64 -5.72 -12.90 15.70
CA TYR A 64 -4.43 -13.53 16.05
C TYR A 64 -3.22 -12.59 16.13
N LEU A 65 -3.34 -11.32 15.71
CA LEU A 65 -2.23 -10.37 15.80
C LEU A 65 -2.49 -9.37 16.95
N ASP A 66 -1.61 -9.37 17.96
CA ASP A 66 -1.60 -8.38 19.04
C ASP A 66 -1.37 -6.98 18.46
N GLY A 67 -2.04 -5.96 18.98
CA GLY A 67 -1.91 -4.57 18.52
C GLY A 67 -0.47 -4.03 18.61
N ALA A 68 0.38 -4.64 19.44
CA ALA A 68 1.81 -4.35 19.50
C ALA A 68 2.56 -4.78 18.21
N ALA A 69 2.24 -5.96 17.67
CA ALA A 69 2.84 -6.51 16.46
C ALA A 69 2.60 -5.57 15.24
N PHE A 70 1.38 -5.09 15.08
CA PHE A 70 1.03 -4.08 14.07
C PHE A 70 1.76 -2.74 14.22
N ALA A 71 2.07 -2.32 15.44
CA ALA A 71 2.74 -1.04 15.70
C ALA A 71 4.23 -1.04 15.32
N TYR A 72 4.83 -2.22 15.17
CA TYR A 72 6.25 -2.39 14.80
C TYR A 72 6.46 -2.97 13.40
N ALA A 73 5.42 -3.53 12.77
CA ALA A 73 5.51 -4.04 11.41
C ALA A 73 5.80 -2.95 10.38
N GLY A 74 6.64 -3.29 9.40
CA GLY A 74 7.05 -2.43 8.31
C GLY A 74 8.09 -1.38 8.70
N ASN A 75 8.70 -0.80 7.67
CA ASN A 75 9.65 0.29 7.85
C ASN A 75 8.91 1.60 8.17
N LYS A 76 9.06 2.11 9.40
CA LYS A 76 8.43 3.37 9.86
C LYS A 76 8.66 4.56 8.93
N ALA A 77 9.85 4.68 8.33
CA ALA A 77 10.12 5.76 7.38
C ALA A 77 9.37 5.58 6.05
N ALA A 78 9.25 4.33 5.58
CA ALA A 78 8.47 4.02 4.38
C ALA A 78 6.97 4.24 4.58
N LEU A 79 6.42 3.79 5.72
CA LEU A 79 5.01 3.99 6.07
C LEU A 79 4.69 5.47 6.34
N GLY A 80 5.59 6.19 7.02
CA GLY A 80 5.48 7.63 7.23
C GLY A 80 5.48 8.41 5.90
N TRP A 81 6.36 8.04 4.97
CA TRP A 81 6.34 8.60 3.62
C TRP A 81 5.05 8.28 2.87
N LEU A 82 4.58 7.02 2.90
CA LEU A 82 3.37 6.59 2.18
C LEU A 82 2.14 7.37 2.67
N ARG A 83 1.99 7.50 3.99
CA ARG A 83 0.92 8.30 4.61
C ARG A 83 1.02 9.77 4.21
N GLY A 84 2.22 10.34 4.26
CA GLY A 84 2.46 11.73 3.84
C GLY A 84 2.10 11.95 2.36
N ARG A 85 2.51 11.04 1.47
CA ARG A 85 2.24 11.16 0.04
C ARG A 85 0.77 11.02 -0.29
N ARG A 86 0.06 10.06 0.33
CA ARG A 86 -1.41 9.95 0.22
C ARG A 86 -2.09 11.24 0.67
N ASN A 87 -1.64 11.84 1.78
CA ASN A 87 -2.19 13.11 2.24
C ASN A 87 -1.97 14.23 1.23
N SER A 88 -0.78 14.37 0.64
CA SER A 88 -0.54 15.36 -0.43
C SER A 88 -1.44 15.17 -1.66
N ILE A 89 -1.83 13.92 -1.97
CA ILE A 89 -2.75 13.61 -3.08
C ILE A 89 -4.20 13.99 -2.75
N LEU A 90 -4.67 13.66 -1.54
CA LEU A 90 -6.08 13.82 -1.15
C LEU A 90 -6.40 15.17 -0.48
N HIS A 91 -5.41 15.79 0.14
CA HIS A 91 -5.54 16.98 0.97
C HIS A 91 -4.59 18.04 0.42
N HIS A 92 -5.11 18.92 -0.43
CA HIS A 92 -4.32 20.01 -1.00
C HIS A 92 -4.04 21.08 0.06
N GLU A 93 -2.91 20.92 0.76
CA GLU A 93 -2.45 21.84 1.81
C GLU A 93 -1.29 22.72 1.33
N ALA A 94 -0.54 22.28 0.31
CA ALA A 94 0.59 22.98 -0.29
C ALA A 94 0.90 22.42 -1.70
N PRO A 95 1.71 23.13 -2.51
CA PRO A 95 2.31 22.56 -3.72
C PRO A 95 2.92 21.19 -3.47
N SER A 96 2.65 20.25 -4.37
CA SER A 96 3.08 18.86 -4.24
C SER A 96 3.69 18.37 -5.55
N ASP A 97 4.96 17.93 -5.48
CA ASP A 97 5.71 17.50 -6.67
C ASP A 97 4.93 16.46 -7.49
N GLY A 98 4.92 16.68 -8.80
CA GLY A 98 4.23 15.81 -9.75
C GLY A 98 2.72 16.02 -9.81
N LEU A 99 2.18 17.04 -9.13
CA LEU A 99 0.76 17.42 -9.17
C LEU A 99 0.57 18.90 -9.60
N MET A 100 1.63 19.60 -10.00
CA MET A 100 1.60 21.05 -10.30
C MET A 100 1.83 21.36 -11.79
N GLY A 101 1.80 20.36 -12.67
CA GLY A 101 1.94 20.52 -14.12
C GLY A 101 3.37 20.37 -14.64
N GLU A 102 4.24 19.72 -13.86
CA GLU A 102 5.61 19.43 -14.24
C GLU A 102 5.66 18.49 -15.45
N GLY A 103 6.60 18.72 -16.37
CA GLY A 103 6.73 17.91 -17.59
C GLY A 103 7.06 16.43 -17.35
N GLU A 104 7.67 16.13 -16.20
CA GLU A 104 8.02 14.76 -15.78
C GLU A 104 7.03 14.17 -14.77
N ALA A 105 5.91 14.84 -14.46
CA ALA A 105 4.99 14.42 -13.40
C ALA A 105 4.59 12.94 -13.49
N VAL A 106 4.33 12.44 -14.69
CA VAL A 106 3.94 11.03 -14.90
C VAL A 106 5.04 10.05 -14.46
N SER A 107 6.32 10.34 -14.71
CA SER A 107 7.40 9.42 -14.30
C SER A 107 7.56 9.42 -12.77
N TRP A 108 7.43 10.59 -12.14
CA TRP A 108 7.50 10.72 -10.68
C TRP A 108 6.32 10.01 -10.00
N GLN A 109 5.11 10.19 -10.52
CA GLN A 109 3.92 9.50 -10.03
C GLN A 109 4.06 7.97 -10.14
N MET A 110 4.65 7.47 -11.23
CA MET A 110 4.91 6.03 -11.38
C MET A 110 5.96 5.53 -10.39
N ALA A 111 7.02 6.31 -10.14
CA ALA A 111 8.00 5.98 -9.11
C ALA A 111 7.38 5.97 -7.70
N ASP A 112 6.48 6.90 -7.41
CA ASP A 112 5.70 6.91 -6.16
C ASP A 112 4.81 5.67 -6.04
N ALA A 113 4.16 5.26 -7.13
CA ALA A 113 3.32 4.06 -7.13
C ALA A 113 4.13 2.78 -6.84
N GLU A 114 5.31 2.63 -7.46
CA GLU A 114 6.21 1.51 -7.14
C GLU A 114 6.65 1.53 -5.69
N ARG A 115 7.06 2.70 -5.18
CA ARG A 115 7.48 2.87 -3.78
C ARG A 115 6.35 2.58 -2.80
N ALA A 116 5.11 2.96 -3.14
CA ALA A 116 3.94 2.68 -2.32
C ALA A 116 3.64 1.18 -2.23
N ILE A 117 3.71 0.46 -3.35
CA ILE A 117 3.53 -1.01 -3.34
C ILE A 117 4.65 -1.67 -2.55
N HIS A 118 5.91 -1.22 -2.69
CA HIS A 118 7.00 -1.74 -1.86
C HIS A 118 6.74 -1.57 -0.36
N ALA A 119 6.39 -0.36 0.07
CA ALA A 119 6.10 -0.07 1.48
C ALA A 119 4.95 -0.94 2.02
N LEU A 120 3.91 -1.17 1.20
CA LEU A 120 2.80 -2.05 1.54
C LEU A 120 3.24 -3.52 1.64
N LEU A 121 3.94 -4.04 0.63
CA LEU A 121 4.34 -5.45 0.59
C LEU A 121 5.28 -5.79 1.75
N ASP A 122 6.23 -4.91 2.05
CA ASP A 122 7.14 -5.09 3.18
C ASP A 122 6.37 -5.08 4.52
N TYR A 123 5.35 -4.22 4.66
CA TYR A 123 4.45 -4.24 5.83
C TYR A 123 3.63 -5.53 5.94
N LEU A 124 3.03 -5.99 4.83
CA LEU A 124 2.24 -7.22 4.81
C LEU A 124 3.11 -8.47 5.05
N GLU A 125 4.36 -8.46 4.57
CA GLU A 125 5.34 -9.51 4.82
C GLU A 125 5.70 -9.59 6.32
N ASP A 126 6.00 -8.46 6.95
CA ASP A 126 6.34 -8.42 8.38
C ASP A 126 5.21 -8.96 9.29
N ILE A 127 3.95 -8.60 9.03
CA ILE A 127 2.81 -9.12 9.81
C ILE A 127 2.49 -10.59 9.50
N SER A 128 2.86 -11.08 8.31
CA SER A 128 2.65 -12.50 7.94
C SER A 128 3.68 -13.43 8.57
N ILE A 129 4.91 -12.95 8.82
CA ILE A 129 5.99 -13.73 9.46
C ILE A 129 5.69 -13.98 10.95
N GLU A 130 4.91 -13.11 11.60
CA GLU A 130 4.47 -13.31 12.98
C GLU A 130 3.41 -14.43 13.12
N ASP A 131 2.76 -14.88 12.03
CA ASP A 131 1.75 -15.94 12.02
C ASP A 131 2.35 -17.37 12.00
N ASP A 132 3.61 -17.54 11.58
CA ASP A 132 4.30 -18.84 11.49
C ASP A 132 5.02 -19.27 12.81
N GLY A 133 4.79 -18.56 13.92
CA GLY A 133 5.54 -18.70 15.17
C GLY A 133 4.70 -19.03 16.41
N TYR A 134 4.62 -20.34 16.72
CA TYR A 134 4.09 -21.01 17.94
C TYR A 134 2.59 -21.25 18.08
#